data_AF-A0A218WGW8-F1
#
_entry.id   AF-A0A218WGW8-F1
#
_cell.length_a   1.000
_cell.length_b   1.000
_cell.length_c   1.000
_cell.angle_alpha   90.00
_cell.angle_beta   90.00
_cell.angle_gamma   90.00
#
_symmetry.space_group_name_H-M   'P 1'
#
loop_
_entity.id
_entity.type
_entity.pdbx_description
1 polymer ?
#
loop_
_entity_poly.entity_id
_entity_poly.type
_entity_poly.pdbx_seq_one_letter_code
_entity_poly.pdbx_strand_id
1 'polypeptide(L)'
;MATDSVPNPAARHPCEFKLKKYQTVFTCYICMVESYDTERYRCDHCDRARHKGCFRLRDAIQLKDAPDGIFKGWGRFELKPTPQTEPDSKNKKWAAYCVVCGMHIKYYSYHYRHSKDKKDVNMHPCCAALIGHDDEVKPLPYDLQLRENNSCFWCGSNRPQGASKVGPTKFFCWSYQLRDGKNNRIHVHCYSEMVIQALRIVQSDDNIDDDGRIRIILKPRGNQDANKLVETAITTALELVLGDPIEILLSWLVE
;
A
#
# COMPACT_ATOMS: atom_id res chain seq x y z
N MET A 1 20.43 55.88 -10.40
CA MET A 1 21.08 54.58 -10.12
C MET A 1 19.98 53.57 -9.80
N ALA A 2 20.22 52.32 -10.20
CA ALA A 2 19.22 51.34 -10.61
C ALA A 2 18.09 51.04 -9.61
N THR A 3 16.88 50.99 -10.16
CA THR A 3 15.73 50.28 -9.60
C THR A 3 15.92 48.79 -9.90
N ASP A 4 16.31 47.99 -8.89
CA ASP A 4 16.35 46.55 -9.04
C ASP A 4 14.93 46.00 -8.96
N SER A 5 14.33 45.85 -10.13
CA SER A 5 13.10 45.10 -10.37
C SER A 5 13.26 43.68 -9.82
N VAL A 6 12.34 43.28 -8.93
CA VAL A 6 12.15 41.90 -8.49
C VAL A 6 12.09 40.99 -9.73
N PRO A 7 12.88 39.91 -9.82
CA PRO A 7 12.78 38.97 -10.93
C PRO A 7 11.37 38.39 -10.96
N ASN A 8 10.65 38.70 -12.03
CA ASN A 8 9.39 38.06 -12.37
C ASN A 8 9.63 36.53 -12.39
N PRO A 9 8.95 35.73 -11.54
CA PRO A 9 9.08 34.29 -11.63
C PRO A 9 8.40 33.87 -12.92
N ALA A 10 9.22 33.72 -13.97
CA ALA A 10 8.84 33.08 -15.21
C ALA A 10 7.98 31.85 -14.89
N ALA A 11 6.80 31.80 -15.53
CA ALA A 11 5.76 30.82 -15.35
C ALA A 11 6.33 29.45 -14.98
N ARG A 12 6.13 29.02 -13.72
CA ARG A 12 6.41 27.65 -13.30
C ARG A 12 5.65 26.76 -14.28
N HIS A 13 6.35 25.96 -15.06
CA HIS A 13 5.69 24.97 -15.91
C HIS A 13 4.72 24.18 -15.02
N PRO A 14 3.40 24.21 -15.31
CA PRO A 14 2.46 23.42 -14.54
C PRO A 14 2.91 21.96 -14.63
N CYS A 15 3.08 21.31 -13.48
CA CYS A 15 3.54 19.93 -13.46
C CYS A 15 2.52 19.04 -14.17
N GLU A 16 2.86 18.58 -15.37
CA GLU A 16 2.06 17.62 -16.12
C GLU A 16 2.43 16.20 -15.67
N PHE A 17 1.44 15.41 -15.26
CA PHE A 17 1.63 14.03 -14.82
C PHE A 17 1.09 13.08 -15.88
N LYS A 18 1.92 12.16 -16.36
CA LYS A 18 1.56 11.18 -17.40
C LYS A 18 1.56 9.78 -16.82
N LEU A 19 0.55 8.99 -17.17
CA LEU A 19 0.50 7.57 -16.84
C LEU A 19 1.54 6.84 -17.68
N LYS A 20 2.48 6.16 -17.03
CA LYS A 20 3.55 5.40 -17.67
C LYS A 20 3.76 4.08 -16.90
N LYS A 21 4.29 3.07 -17.59
CA LYS A 21 4.72 1.81 -16.99
C LYS A 21 6.18 1.90 -16.55
N TYR A 22 6.47 1.39 -15.37
CA TYR A 22 7.79 1.27 -14.78
C TYR A 22 7.90 -0.07 -14.07
N GLN A 23 9.11 -0.60 -13.99
CA GLN A 23 9.37 -1.79 -13.18
C GLN A 23 9.95 -1.41 -11.81
N THR A 24 10.38 -0.16 -11.61
CA THR A 24 11.02 0.31 -10.38
C THR A 24 10.04 0.70 -9.28
N VAL A 25 10.46 0.54 -8.03
CA VAL A 25 9.71 1.03 -6.86
C VAL A 25 9.61 2.56 -6.86
N PHE A 26 8.62 3.12 -6.17
CA PHE A 26 8.54 4.56 -5.94
C PHE A 26 7.77 4.93 -4.67
N THR A 27 8.05 6.12 -4.15
CA THR A 27 7.21 6.73 -3.12
C THR A 27 6.16 7.64 -3.76
N CYS A 28 4.88 7.39 -3.47
CA CYS A 28 3.83 8.28 -3.94
C CYS A 28 3.84 9.62 -3.21
N TYR A 29 3.91 10.72 -3.95
CA TYR A 29 3.97 12.08 -3.39
C TYR A 29 2.68 12.55 -2.67
N ILE A 30 1.56 11.82 -2.84
CA ILE A 30 0.25 12.18 -2.25
C ILE A 30 0.05 11.47 -0.91
N CYS A 31 0.23 10.15 -0.85
CA CYS A 31 0.01 9.38 0.38
C CYS A 31 1.29 9.05 1.13
N MET A 32 2.47 9.30 0.55
CA MET A 32 3.79 8.96 1.09
C MET A 32 3.98 7.47 1.40
N VAL A 33 3.22 6.62 0.72
CA VAL A 33 3.36 5.16 0.79
C VAL A 33 4.23 4.72 -0.38
N GLU A 34 5.22 3.88 -0.09
CA GLU A 34 6.04 3.24 -1.11
C GLU A 34 5.23 2.17 -1.86
N SER A 35 5.54 2.02 -3.15
CA SER A 35 4.73 1.24 -4.07
C SER A 35 5.57 0.39 -5.00
N TYR A 36 5.02 -0.77 -5.30
CA TYR A 36 5.46 -1.67 -6.36
C TYR A 36 4.54 -1.59 -7.61
N ASP A 37 3.61 -0.64 -7.65
CA ASP A 37 2.70 -0.50 -8.80
C ASP A 37 3.47 -0.15 -10.07
N THR A 38 3.29 -0.95 -11.12
CA THR A 38 3.97 -0.78 -12.39
C THR A 38 3.45 0.43 -13.16
N GLU A 39 2.16 0.70 -13.06
CA GLU A 39 1.54 1.87 -13.65
C GLU A 39 1.42 3.00 -12.64
N ARG A 40 2.05 4.14 -12.95
CA ARG A 40 2.00 5.33 -12.10
C ARG A 40 1.98 6.60 -12.93
N TYR A 41 1.42 7.66 -12.34
CA TYR A 41 1.50 9.01 -12.89
C TYR A 41 2.81 9.64 -12.47
N ARG A 42 3.68 10.01 -13.42
CA ARG A 42 4.97 10.67 -13.15
C ARG A 42 5.03 12.02 -13.87
N CYS A 43 5.63 13.01 -13.23
CA CYS A 43 5.94 14.29 -13.85
C CYS A 43 7.41 14.34 -14.23
N ASP A 44 7.71 14.46 -15.53
CA ASP A 44 9.09 14.43 -16.05
C ASP A 44 9.93 15.65 -15.58
N HIS A 45 9.27 16.76 -15.23
CA HIS A 45 9.94 17.99 -14.75
C HIS A 45 10.44 17.90 -13.30
N CYS A 46 9.65 17.34 -12.39
CA CYS A 46 9.95 17.35 -10.94
C CYS A 46 10.19 15.95 -10.35
N ASP A 47 10.17 14.94 -11.20
CA ASP A 47 10.33 13.53 -10.90
C ASP A 47 9.34 12.91 -9.89
N ARG A 48 8.30 13.66 -9.53
CA ARG A 48 7.30 13.18 -8.58
C ARG A 48 6.42 12.12 -9.22
N ALA A 49 6.16 11.05 -8.47
CA ALA A 49 5.30 9.95 -8.87
C ALA A 49 4.06 9.82 -7.96
N ARG A 50 2.96 9.29 -8.52
CA ARG A 50 1.68 9.10 -7.82
C ARG A 50 1.05 7.76 -8.23
N HIS A 51 0.45 7.07 -7.26
CA HIS A 51 -0.44 5.93 -7.56
C HIS A 51 -1.58 6.37 -8.48
N LYS A 52 -2.14 5.46 -9.29
CA LYS A 52 -3.36 5.72 -10.07
C LYS A 52 -4.50 6.23 -9.19
N GLY A 53 -4.79 5.52 -8.09
CA GLY A 53 -5.79 5.92 -7.09
C GLY A 53 -5.45 7.18 -6.29
N CYS A 54 -4.19 7.62 -6.28
CA CYS A 54 -3.78 8.88 -5.65
C CYS A 54 -3.73 10.06 -6.63
N PHE A 55 -3.80 9.81 -7.95
CA PHE A 55 -3.87 10.87 -8.96
C PHE A 55 -5.32 11.31 -9.18
N ARG A 56 -6.24 10.35 -9.26
CA ARG A 56 -7.68 10.58 -9.47
C ARG A 56 -8.45 10.73 -8.16
N LEU A 57 -7.97 11.61 -7.27
CA LEU A 57 -8.67 11.88 -6.03
C LEU A 57 -10.03 12.50 -6.31
N ARG A 58 -11.09 11.89 -5.77
CA ARG A 58 -12.43 12.47 -5.74
C ARG A 58 -12.70 13.08 -4.38
N ASP A 59 -13.49 14.14 -4.33
CA ASP A 59 -13.88 14.81 -3.08
C ASP A 59 -14.63 13.87 -2.13
N ALA A 60 -15.36 12.90 -2.67
CA ALA A 60 -15.95 11.83 -1.88
C ALA A 60 -16.11 10.55 -2.70
N ILE A 61 -15.90 9.40 -2.06
CA ILE A 61 -16.06 8.07 -2.66
C ILE A 61 -17.09 7.26 -1.88
N GLN A 62 -17.79 6.37 -2.57
CA GLN A 62 -18.55 5.28 -1.95
C GLN A 62 -17.74 4.01 -2.15
N LEU A 63 -17.34 3.38 -1.05
CA LEU A 63 -16.63 2.11 -1.10
C LEU A 63 -17.62 1.00 -1.49
N LYS A 64 -17.14 0.03 -2.29
CA LYS A 64 -17.82 -1.25 -2.42
C LYS A 64 -17.83 -1.99 -1.07
N ASP A 65 -18.67 -3.01 -0.99
CA ASP A 65 -18.70 -3.88 0.18
C ASP A 65 -17.32 -4.56 0.35
N ALA A 66 -16.66 -4.19 1.44
CA ALA A 66 -15.44 -4.80 1.91
C ALA A 66 -15.69 -6.22 2.47
N PRO A 67 -14.64 -7.03 2.70
CA PRO A 67 -14.80 -8.36 3.29
C PRO A 67 -15.66 -8.33 4.56
N ASP A 68 -16.44 -9.39 4.79
CA ASP A 68 -17.43 -9.51 5.88
C ASP A 68 -18.45 -8.35 5.97
N GLY A 69 -18.61 -7.54 4.91
CA GLY A 69 -19.57 -6.45 4.85
C GLY A 69 -19.27 -5.29 5.80
N ILE A 70 -18.00 -5.03 6.15
CA ILE A 70 -17.65 -4.07 7.21
C ILE A 70 -18.11 -2.62 6.92
N PHE A 71 -18.17 -2.25 5.64
CA PHE A 71 -18.67 -0.94 5.21
C PHE A 71 -20.11 -0.96 4.73
N LYS A 72 -20.82 -2.08 4.94
CA LYS A 72 -22.22 -2.19 4.55
C LYS A 72 -23.05 -1.16 5.32
N GLY A 73 -23.72 -0.29 4.59
CA GLY A 73 -24.50 0.81 5.15
C GLY A 73 -23.67 1.99 5.67
N TRP A 74 -22.35 2.00 5.44
CA TRP A 74 -21.54 3.18 5.69
C TRP A 74 -21.73 4.18 4.55
N GLY A 75 -21.71 5.46 4.92
CA GLY A 75 -21.89 6.55 3.95
C GLY A 75 -20.64 6.78 3.09
N ARG A 76 -20.65 7.93 2.40
CA ARG A 76 -19.53 8.36 1.57
C ARG A 76 -18.33 8.72 2.45
N PHE A 77 -17.15 8.33 2.02
CA PHE A 77 -15.90 8.79 2.60
C PHE A 77 -15.47 10.07 1.90
N GLU A 78 -15.20 11.12 2.65
CA GLU A 78 -14.78 12.42 2.15
C GLU A 78 -13.26 12.52 2.11
N LEU A 79 -12.72 13.12 1.05
CA LEU A 79 -11.31 13.42 0.95
C LEU A 79 -10.96 14.58 1.88
N LYS A 80 -9.95 14.38 2.71
CA LYS A 80 -9.43 15.38 3.63
C LYS A 80 -7.91 15.50 3.44
N PRO A 81 -7.31 16.70 3.56
CA PRO A 81 -5.88 16.91 3.33
C PRO A 81 -4.99 16.21 4.35
N THR A 82 -5.53 15.89 5.53
CA THR A 82 -4.90 15.14 6.63
C THR A 82 -5.95 14.23 7.26
N PRO A 83 -5.55 13.15 7.98
CA PRO A 83 -6.50 12.33 8.73
C PRO A 83 -7.29 13.19 9.72
N GLN A 84 -8.60 13.01 9.74
CA GLN A 84 -9.48 13.75 10.65
C GLN A 84 -9.76 12.96 11.92
N THR A 85 -9.90 13.66 13.03
CA THR A 85 -10.30 13.08 14.32
C THR A 85 -11.02 14.13 15.12
N GLU A 86 -12.27 13.84 15.47
CA GLU A 86 -13.14 14.78 16.14
C GLU A 86 -12.87 14.81 17.66
N PRO A 87 -13.14 15.93 18.35
CA PRO A 87 -12.84 16.06 19.78
C PRO A 87 -13.57 15.04 20.66
N ASP A 88 -14.74 14.56 20.26
CA ASP A 88 -15.52 13.54 20.98
C ASP A 88 -15.38 12.12 20.39
N SER A 89 -14.38 11.95 19.52
CA SER A 89 -14.06 10.67 18.90
C SER A 89 -13.66 9.61 19.93
N LYS A 90 -14.28 8.43 19.85
CA LYS A 90 -13.94 7.30 20.74
C LYS A 90 -12.64 6.60 20.37
N ASN A 91 -12.07 6.92 19.21
CA ASN A 91 -10.90 6.23 18.66
C ASN A 91 -9.69 7.12 18.37
N LYS A 92 -9.52 8.23 19.10
CA LYS A 92 -8.39 9.17 18.95
C LYS A 92 -7.01 8.50 18.84
N LYS A 93 -6.80 7.40 19.56
CA LYS A 93 -5.50 6.69 19.61
C LYS A 93 -5.14 5.95 18.31
N TRP A 94 -6.09 5.75 17.40
CA TRP A 94 -5.83 5.08 16.12
C TRP A 94 -6.46 5.76 14.91
N ALA A 95 -7.25 6.82 15.08
CA ALA A 95 -7.91 7.53 13.99
C ALA A 95 -6.93 8.10 12.95
N ALA A 96 -5.70 8.46 13.33
CA ALA A 96 -4.65 8.90 12.39
C ALA A 96 -4.05 7.78 11.52
N TYR A 97 -4.43 6.53 11.75
CA TYR A 97 -3.90 5.37 11.03
C TYR A 97 -4.91 4.89 9.99
N CYS A 98 -4.38 4.38 8.88
CA CYS A 98 -5.18 3.79 7.83
C CYS A 98 -5.81 2.50 8.32
N VAL A 99 -7.13 2.41 8.19
CA VAL A 99 -7.90 1.23 8.61
C VAL A 99 -7.51 -0.04 7.85
N VAL A 100 -7.04 0.10 6.61
CA VAL A 100 -6.68 -1.02 5.74
C VAL A 100 -5.25 -1.50 6.00
N CYS A 101 -4.23 -0.65 5.80
CA CYS A 101 -2.85 -1.11 5.92
C CYS A 101 -2.30 -1.01 7.35
N GLY A 102 -3.01 -0.35 8.28
CA GLY A 102 -2.58 -0.16 9.65
C GLY A 102 -1.56 0.97 9.86
N MET A 103 -1.04 1.57 8.77
CA MET A 103 0.05 2.55 8.83
C MET A 103 -0.46 3.98 9.03
N HIS A 104 0.37 4.81 9.66
CA HIS A 104 0.06 6.23 9.89
C HIS A 104 -0.15 6.98 8.58
N ILE A 105 -1.17 7.84 8.52
CA ILE A 105 -1.46 8.67 7.35
C ILE A 105 -0.80 10.04 7.54
N LYS A 106 0.09 10.43 6.60
CA LYS A 106 0.78 11.72 6.67
C LYS A 106 -0.01 12.87 6.05
N TYR A 107 -0.71 12.60 4.95
CA TYR A 107 -1.42 13.60 4.16
C TYR A 107 -2.84 13.12 3.83
N TYR A 108 -3.24 13.25 2.57
CA TYR A 108 -4.59 13.01 2.11
C TYR A 108 -5.14 11.68 2.60
N SER A 109 -6.37 11.73 3.09
CA SER A 109 -7.09 10.57 3.60
C SER A 109 -8.54 10.61 3.14
N TYR A 110 -9.11 9.44 2.88
CA TYR A 110 -10.55 9.27 2.84
C TYR A 110 -11.04 9.06 4.26
N HIS A 111 -11.88 9.98 4.72
CA HIS A 111 -12.41 10.05 6.07
C HIS A 111 -13.90 9.73 6.09
N TYR A 112 -14.31 8.91 7.04
CA TYR A 112 -15.71 8.69 7.36
C TYR A 112 -15.90 8.69 8.88
N ARG A 113 -16.92 9.40 9.34
CA ARG A 113 -17.32 9.39 10.74
C ARG A 113 -18.54 8.50 10.93
N HIS A 114 -18.38 7.41 11.68
CA HIS A 114 -19.50 6.55 12.03
C HIS A 114 -20.34 7.23 13.12
N SER A 115 -21.51 7.76 12.73
CA SER A 115 -22.36 8.62 13.57
C SER A 115 -22.82 7.96 14.86
N LYS A 116 -23.15 6.66 14.83
CA LYS A 116 -23.62 5.91 16.02
C LYS A 116 -22.51 5.70 17.05
N ASP A 117 -21.31 5.35 16.60
CA ASP A 117 -20.22 5.00 17.50
C ASP A 117 -19.30 6.18 17.83
N LYS A 118 -19.46 7.32 17.15
CA LYS A 118 -18.54 8.46 17.20
C LYS A 118 -17.10 8.00 16.96
N LYS A 119 -16.89 7.20 15.92
CA LYS A 119 -15.57 6.72 15.49
C LYS A 119 -15.19 7.32 14.15
N ASP A 120 -13.99 7.86 14.08
CA ASP A 120 -13.42 8.44 12.87
C ASP A 120 -12.53 7.42 12.17
N VAL A 121 -12.91 7.04 10.96
CA VAL A 121 -12.16 6.07 10.16
C VAL A 121 -11.47 6.81 9.04
N ASN A 122 -10.15 6.62 8.93
CA ASN A 122 -9.34 7.21 7.88
C ASN A 122 -8.65 6.11 7.08
N MET A 123 -8.40 6.40 5.81
CA MET A 123 -7.80 5.46 4.87
C MET A 123 -6.92 6.20 3.85
N HIS A 124 -5.77 5.63 3.49
CA HIS A 124 -4.99 6.15 2.37
C HIS A 124 -5.77 6.01 1.06
N PRO A 125 -5.71 6.98 0.13
CA PRO A 125 -6.38 6.86 -1.16
C PRO A 125 -5.98 5.60 -1.95
N CYS A 126 -4.72 5.18 -1.89
CA CYS A 126 -4.27 3.93 -2.52
C CYS A 126 -4.86 2.67 -1.87
N CYS A 127 -5.17 2.71 -0.57
CA CYS A 127 -5.85 1.60 0.12
C CYS A 127 -7.33 1.54 -0.21
N ALA A 128 -7.97 2.69 -0.45
CA ALA A 128 -9.37 2.74 -0.91
C ALA A 128 -9.55 2.04 -2.26
N ALA A 129 -8.58 2.18 -3.15
CA ALA A 129 -8.57 1.51 -4.45
C ALA A 129 -8.50 -0.03 -4.35
N LEU A 130 -8.00 -0.60 -3.24
CA LEU A 130 -8.00 -2.06 -3.01
C LEU A 130 -9.41 -2.61 -2.75
N ILE A 131 -10.28 -1.80 -2.16
CA ILE A 131 -11.67 -2.17 -1.85
C ILE A 131 -12.54 -2.05 -3.11
N GLY A 132 -12.03 -1.34 -4.11
CA GLY A 132 -12.79 -0.96 -5.29
C GLY A 132 -13.74 0.19 -4.98
N HIS A 133 -13.69 1.19 -5.82
CA HIS A 133 -14.72 2.21 -5.95
C HIS A 133 -14.81 2.57 -7.43
N ASP A 134 -16.02 2.83 -7.92
CA ASP A 134 -16.25 3.37 -9.26
C ASP A 134 -15.61 2.54 -10.41
N ASP A 135 -15.88 1.23 -10.43
CA ASP A 135 -15.47 0.28 -11.48
C ASP A 135 -13.97 0.04 -11.69
N GLU A 136 -13.10 0.76 -10.98
CA GLU A 136 -11.68 0.41 -10.87
C GLU A 136 -11.51 -0.73 -9.85
N VAL A 137 -11.24 -1.95 -10.34
CA VAL A 137 -10.79 -3.07 -9.50
C VAL A 137 -9.29 -3.20 -9.71
N LYS A 138 -8.50 -2.83 -8.70
CA LYS A 138 -7.08 -3.20 -8.69
C LYS A 138 -7.01 -4.73 -8.65
N PRO A 139 -6.29 -5.40 -9.57
CA PRO A 139 -6.09 -6.84 -9.47
C PRO A 139 -5.49 -7.14 -8.10
N LEU A 140 -6.21 -7.95 -7.32
CA LEU A 140 -5.77 -8.37 -6.01
C LEU A 140 -4.96 -9.67 -6.19
N PRO A 141 -3.77 -9.76 -5.60
CA PRO A 141 -2.99 -10.99 -5.67
C PRO A 141 -3.69 -12.16 -4.96
N TYR A 142 -4.53 -11.84 -3.98
CA TYR A 142 -5.15 -12.75 -3.03
C TYR A 142 -6.44 -12.13 -2.47
N ASP A 143 -7.26 -12.95 -1.82
CA ASP A 143 -8.49 -12.49 -1.17
C ASP A 143 -8.19 -11.63 0.07
N LEU A 144 -8.82 -10.46 0.16
CA LEU A 144 -8.72 -9.58 1.33
C LEU A 144 -9.52 -10.13 2.51
N GLN A 145 -8.97 -9.97 3.71
CA GLN A 145 -9.48 -10.49 4.96
C GLN A 145 -9.25 -9.52 6.12
N LEU A 146 -10.17 -9.50 7.08
CA LEU A 146 -10.15 -8.55 8.21
C LEU A 146 -9.55 -9.08 9.51
N ARG A 147 -9.44 -10.41 9.67
CA ARG A 147 -9.15 -11.00 10.99
C ARG A 147 -7.66 -10.87 11.40
N GLU A 148 -7.41 -10.24 12.55
CA GLU A 148 -6.11 -10.22 13.23
C GLU A 148 -5.84 -11.50 14.07
N ASN A 149 -6.71 -12.51 14.02
CA ASN A 149 -6.64 -13.66 14.95
C ASN A 149 -5.44 -14.59 14.69
N ASN A 150 -4.84 -14.52 13.50
CA ASN A 150 -3.66 -15.30 13.15
C ASN A 150 -2.48 -14.36 12.90
N SER A 151 -1.28 -14.77 13.30
CA SER A 151 -0.06 -14.03 13.03
C SER A 151 0.18 -13.93 11.53
N CYS A 152 0.66 -12.76 11.09
CA CYS A 152 1.15 -12.61 9.73
C CYS A 152 2.40 -13.47 9.55
N PHE A 153 2.43 -14.30 8.49
CA PHE A 153 3.55 -15.21 8.27
C PHE A 153 4.87 -14.45 8.06
N TRP A 154 4.80 -13.23 7.51
CA TRP A 154 5.96 -12.40 7.21
C TRP A 154 6.52 -11.68 8.44
N CYS A 155 5.66 -11.07 9.27
CA CYS A 155 6.11 -10.30 10.44
C CYS A 155 5.93 -11.00 11.79
N GLY A 156 5.49 -12.27 11.80
CA GLY A 156 5.24 -13.07 12.99
C GLY A 156 4.18 -12.50 13.95
N SER A 157 3.58 -11.37 13.61
CA SER A 157 2.79 -10.53 14.52
C SER A 157 1.36 -10.40 14.01
N ASN A 158 0.41 -10.11 14.91
CA ASN A 158 -0.98 -9.86 14.52
C ASN A 158 -1.16 -8.49 13.87
N ARG A 159 -0.19 -7.58 14.04
CA ARG A 159 -0.15 -6.24 13.42
C ARG A 159 1.23 -5.92 12.88
N PRO A 160 1.32 -5.15 11.79
CA PRO A 160 2.61 -4.72 11.28
C PRO A 160 3.31 -3.77 12.24
N GLN A 161 4.64 -3.76 12.18
CA GLN A 161 5.45 -2.81 12.93
C GLN A 161 5.08 -1.37 12.55
N GLY A 162 4.84 -0.53 13.56
CA GLY A 162 4.42 0.86 13.35
C GLY A 162 2.90 1.06 13.25
N ALA A 163 2.09 -0.01 13.24
CA ALA A 163 0.64 0.13 13.38
C ALA A 163 0.23 0.44 14.83
N SER A 164 -0.95 1.05 14.98
CA SER A 164 -1.50 1.32 16.31
C SER A 164 -1.81 0.03 17.07
N LYS A 165 -1.27 -0.12 18.29
CA LYS A 165 -1.52 -1.27 19.17
C LYS A 165 -2.93 -1.30 19.77
N VAL A 166 -3.70 -0.22 19.64
CA VAL A 166 -5.05 -0.07 20.22
C VAL A 166 -6.18 0.02 19.18
N GLY A 167 -5.86 -0.21 17.90
CA GLY A 167 -6.87 -0.39 16.86
C GLY A 167 -7.80 -1.59 17.12
N PRO A 168 -9.00 -1.64 16.50
CA PRO A 168 -9.97 -2.72 16.69
C PRO A 168 -9.59 -3.96 15.86
N THR A 169 -9.54 -5.12 16.52
CA THR A 169 -9.13 -6.41 15.91
C THR A 169 -10.03 -6.93 14.79
N LYS A 170 -11.26 -6.40 14.69
CA LYS A 170 -12.28 -6.87 13.74
C LYS A 170 -12.17 -6.25 12.35
N PHE A 171 -11.52 -5.09 12.21
CA PHE A 171 -11.58 -4.35 10.95
C PHE A 171 -10.39 -3.43 10.66
N PHE A 172 -9.43 -3.37 11.56
CA PHE A 172 -8.18 -2.63 11.40
C PHE A 172 -7.07 -3.58 10.96
N CYS A 173 -6.10 -3.11 10.17
CA CYS A 173 -4.98 -3.90 9.67
C CYS A 173 -5.40 -5.15 8.88
N TRP A 174 -5.83 -4.94 7.64
CA TRP A 174 -6.28 -5.99 6.75
C TRP A 174 -5.13 -6.88 6.30
N SER A 175 -5.49 -8.08 5.87
CA SER A 175 -4.56 -9.10 5.41
C SER A 175 -5.05 -9.76 4.13
N TYR A 176 -4.14 -10.32 3.36
CA TYR A 176 -4.41 -11.24 2.27
C TYR A 176 -4.42 -12.67 2.81
N GLN A 177 -5.36 -13.50 2.34
CA GLN A 177 -5.32 -14.94 2.53
C GLN A 177 -4.52 -15.60 1.40
N LEU A 178 -3.46 -16.29 1.75
CA LEU A 178 -2.68 -17.05 0.77
C LEU A 178 -3.41 -18.35 0.40
N ARG A 179 -3.29 -18.76 -0.86
CA ARG A 179 -4.00 -19.92 -1.42
C ARG A 179 -3.63 -21.26 -0.75
N ASP A 180 -2.43 -21.35 -0.17
CA ASP A 180 -1.84 -22.62 0.29
C ASP A 180 -2.04 -22.92 1.78
N GLY A 181 -3.02 -22.31 2.46
CA GLY A 181 -3.36 -22.73 3.82
C GLY A 181 -4.47 -21.94 4.50
N LYS A 182 -5.31 -22.64 5.28
CA LYS A 182 -6.45 -22.06 6.01
C LYS A 182 -6.06 -20.94 6.99
N ASN A 183 -4.79 -20.88 7.42
CA ASN A 183 -4.31 -19.90 8.41
C ASN A 183 -3.20 -18.97 7.91
N ASN A 184 -2.76 -19.11 6.64
CA ASN A 184 -1.61 -18.36 6.14
C ASN A 184 -2.06 -16.99 5.63
N ARG A 185 -1.62 -15.95 6.33
CA ARG A 185 -2.02 -14.57 6.08
C ARG A 185 -0.84 -13.63 6.05
N ILE A 186 -0.96 -12.59 5.25
CA ILE A 186 0.00 -11.49 5.22
C ILE A 186 -0.72 -10.16 5.28
N HIS A 187 -0.28 -9.26 6.15
CA HIS A 187 -0.88 -7.91 6.19
C HIS A 187 -0.71 -7.23 4.84
N VAL A 188 -1.69 -6.41 4.44
CA VAL A 188 -1.59 -5.60 3.21
C VAL A 188 -0.28 -4.82 3.16
N HIS A 189 0.14 -4.22 4.29
CA HIS A 189 1.41 -3.53 4.39
C HIS A 189 2.62 -4.47 4.24
N CYS A 190 2.62 -5.61 4.95
CA CYS A 190 3.70 -6.59 4.88
C CYS A 190 3.89 -7.16 3.47
N TYR A 191 2.78 -7.37 2.75
CA TYR A 191 2.83 -7.80 1.36
C TYR A 191 3.53 -6.74 0.51
N SER A 192 3.12 -5.47 0.60
CA SER A 192 3.81 -4.40 -0.13
C SER A 192 5.30 -4.34 0.15
N GLU A 193 5.71 -4.42 1.43
CA GLU A 193 7.12 -4.42 1.82
C GLU A 193 7.90 -5.60 1.24
N MET A 194 7.32 -6.79 1.27
CA MET A 194 7.93 -8.00 0.72
C MET A 194 8.16 -7.87 -0.78
N VAL A 195 7.17 -7.37 -1.53
CA VAL A 195 7.28 -7.16 -2.98
C VAL A 195 8.29 -6.07 -3.32
N ILE A 196 8.29 -4.97 -2.57
CA ILE A 196 9.27 -3.88 -2.74
C ILE A 196 10.70 -4.40 -2.50
N GLN A 197 10.90 -5.22 -1.47
CA GLN A 197 12.21 -5.83 -1.20
C GLN A 197 12.65 -6.75 -2.34
N ALA A 198 11.76 -7.64 -2.80
CA ALA A 198 12.06 -8.53 -3.93
C ALA A 198 12.40 -7.74 -5.21
N LEU A 199 11.65 -6.69 -5.54
CA LEU A 199 11.91 -5.88 -6.73
C LEU A 199 13.24 -5.13 -6.68
N ARG A 200 13.63 -4.61 -5.50
CA ARG A 200 14.93 -3.97 -5.33
C ARG A 200 16.10 -4.93 -5.54
N ILE A 201 15.94 -6.19 -5.12
CA ILE A 201 16.95 -7.24 -5.31
C ILE A 201 17.07 -7.57 -6.80
N VAL A 202 15.95 -7.79 -7.49
CA VAL A 202 15.91 -8.07 -8.94
C VAL A 202 16.51 -6.93 -9.77
N GLN A 203 16.44 -5.70 -9.27
CA GLN A 203 16.97 -4.51 -9.94
C GLN A 203 18.43 -4.19 -9.62
N SER A 204 19.06 -4.97 -8.76
CA SER A 204 20.43 -4.75 -8.33
C SER A 204 21.34 -5.78 -9.00
N ASP A 205 22.26 -5.29 -9.83
CA ASP A 205 23.24 -6.10 -10.56
C ASP A 205 24.10 -6.97 -9.63
N ASP A 206 24.29 -6.53 -8.38
CA ASP A 206 25.07 -7.23 -7.35
C ASP A 206 24.45 -8.57 -6.89
N ASN A 207 23.20 -8.87 -7.27
CA ASN A 207 22.49 -10.10 -6.86
C ASN A 207 22.42 -11.15 -7.97
N ILE A 208 23.08 -10.91 -9.11
CA ILE A 208 23.21 -11.88 -10.19
C ILE A 208 24.41 -12.77 -9.87
N ASP A 209 24.19 -14.08 -9.74
CA ASP A 209 25.28 -15.04 -9.57
C ASP A 209 26.03 -15.29 -10.90
N ASP A 210 27.17 -15.96 -10.81
CA ASP A 210 28.04 -16.24 -11.96
C ASP A 210 27.31 -17.04 -13.08
N ASP A 211 26.21 -17.72 -12.75
CA ASP A 211 25.37 -18.48 -13.67
C ASP A 211 24.20 -17.64 -14.24
N GLY A 212 24.15 -16.34 -13.94
CA GLY A 212 23.13 -15.40 -14.41
C GLY A 212 21.80 -15.48 -13.65
N ARG A 213 21.74 -16.18 -12.52
CA ARG A 213 20.53 -16.32 -11.70
C ARG A 213 20.49 -15.25 -10.62
N ILE A 214 19.30 -14.72 -10.37
CA ILE A 214 19.11 -13.71 -9.32
C ILE A 214 18.88 -14.42 -7.98
N ARG A 215 19.75 -14.14 -7.00
CA ARG A 215 19.61 -14.64 -5.64
C ARG A 215 18.72 -13.73 -4.82
N ILE A 216 17.52 -14.20 -4.47
CA ILE A 216 16.58 -13.43 -3.62
C ILE A 216 16.69 -13.90 -2.18
N ILE A 217 17.41 -13.12 -1.36
CA ILE A 217 17.48 -13.31 0.09
C ILE A 217 16.51 -12.35 0.76
N LEU A 218 15.35 -12.88 1.15
CA LEU A 218 14.39 -12.15 1.96
C LEU A 218 14.61 -12.47 3.43
N LYS A 219 14.59 -11.44 4.28
CA LYS A 219 14.66 -11.57 5.74
C LYS A 219 13.25 -11.42 6.33
N PRO A 220 12.50 -12.52 6.49
CA PRO A 220 11.20 -12.46 7.15
C PRO A 220 11.39 -11.91 8.57
N ARG A 221 10.48 -11.03 9.00
CA ARG A 221 10.51 -10.46 10.35
C ARG A 221 9.79 -11.42 11.31
N GLY A 222 10.32 -12.62 11.56
CA GLY A 222 9.90 -13.42 12.72
C GLY A 222 9.21 -14.76 12.49
N ASN A 223 9.42 -15.43 11.34
CA ASN A 223 9.11 -16.86 11.20
C ASN A 223 10.11 -17.53 10.24
N GLN A 224 10.81 -18.58 10.71
CA GLN A 224 11.82 -19.32 9.93
C GLN A 224 11.22 -20.49 9.12
N ASP A 225 10.01 -20.95 9.44
CA ASP A 225 9.38 -22.12 8.79
C ASP A 225 8.25 -21.74 7.81
N ALA A 226 8.56 -20.89 6.82
CA ALA A 226 7.58 -20.43 5.83
C ALA A 226 8.10 -20.35 4.38
N ASN A 227 9.23 -21.00 4.06
CA ASN A 227 9.96 -20.80 2.80
C ASN A 227 9.09 -20.98 1.54
N LYS A 228 8.25 -22.03 1.49
CA LYS A 228 7.34 -22.25 0.36
C LYS A 228 6.27 -21.16 0.21
N LEU A 229 5.77 -20.62 1.32
CA LEU A 229 4.74 -19.56 1.29
C LEU A 229 5.34 -18.23 0.84
N VAL A 230 6.57 -17.94 1.28
CA VAL A 230 7.35 -16.79 0.82
C VAL A 230 7.56 -16.89 -0.70
N GLU A 231 8.03 -18.04 -1.17
CA GLU A 231 8.28 -18.32 -2.59
C GLU A 231 7.01 -18.13 -3.45
N THR A 232 5.89 -18.76 -3.08
CA THR A 232 4.62 -18.58 -3.79
C THR A 232 4.19 -17.11 -3.80
N ALA A 233 4.24 -16.43 -2.64
CA ALA A 233 3.75 -15.06 -2.53
C ALA A 233 4.60 -14.06 -3.34
N ILE A 234 5.92 -14.26 -3.42
CA ILE A 234 6.79 -13.42 -4.26
C ILE A 234 6.61 -13.75 -5.72
N THR A 235 6.52 -15.03 -6.10
CA THR A 235 6.31 -15.43 -7.49
C THR A 235 5.03 -14.81 -8.04
N THR A 236 3.92 -14.91 -7.30
CA THR A 236 2.66 -14.23 -7.66
C THR A 236 2.84 -12.71 -7.78
N ALA A 237 3.62 -12.10 -6.89
CA ALA A 237 3.86 -10.65 -6.95
C ALA A 237 4.70 -10.25 -8.17
N LEU A 238 5.76 -11.00 -8.48
CA LEU A 238 6.64 -10.74 -9.62
C LEU A 238 5.91 -11.01 -10.93
N GLU A 239 5.07 -12.04 -11.04
CA GLU A 239 4.16 -12.24 -12.18
C GLU A 239 3.27 -11.01 -12.40
N LEU A 240 2.68 -10.47 -11.34
CA LEU A 240 1.83 -9.28 -11.42
C LEU A 240 2.59 -8.02 -11.84
N VAL A 241 3.87 -7.90 -11.47
CA VAL A 241 4.68 -6.70 -11.72
C VAL A 241 5.47 -6.79 -13.03
N LEU A 242 5.96 -7.96 -13.39
CA LEU A 242 6.90 -8.17 -14.50
C LEU A 242 6.26 -8.93 -15.66
N GLY A 243 5.10 -9.55 -15.47
CA GLY A 243 4.36 -10.29 -16.50
C GLY A 243 4.74 -11.77 -16.54
N ASP A 244 5.98 -12.09 -16.91
CA ASP A 244 6.48 -13.46 -17.01
C ASP A 244 7.76 -13.63 -16.16
N PRO A 245 7.71 -14.35 -15.03
CA PRO A 245 8.83 -14.47 -14.09
C PRO A 245 9.88 -15.51 -14.53
N ILE A 246 9.63 -16.25 -15.62
CA ILE A 246 10.39 -17.45 -15.99
C ILE A 246 11.86 -17.14 -16.35
N GLU A 247 12.18 -15.94 -16.83
CA GLU A 247 13.57 -15.54 -17.10
C GLU A 247 14.31 -14.98 -15.87
N ILE A 248 13.64 -14.69 -14.76
CA ILE A 248 14.22 -13.99 -13.59
C ILE A 248 14.53 -14.94 -12.42
N LEU A 249 14.06 -16.19 -12.46
CA LEU A 249 14.12 -17.09 -11.31
C LEU A 249 15.20 -18.16 -11.46
N LEU A 250 16.20 -18.17 -10.55
CA LEU A 250 16.30 -19.17 -9.47
C LEU A 250 17.70 -19.24 -8.83
N SER A 251 17.89 -18.61 -7.67
CA SER A 251 18.36 -19.32 -6.46
C SER A 251 17.77 -18.66 -5.20
N TRP A 252 16.85 -19.37 -4.54
CA TRP A 252 16.20 -18.85 -3.33
C TRP A 252 16.98 -19.28 -2.10
N LEU A 253 17.44 -18.31 -1.31
CA LEU A 253 17.98 -18.53 0.03
C LEU A 253 17.21 -17.63 0.99
N VAL A 254 16.21 -18.19 1.68
CA VAL A 254 15.53 -17.51 2.78
C VAL A 254 16.32 -17.79 4.06
N GLU A 255 16.89 -16.75 4.67
CA GLU A 255 17.67 -16.80 5.92
C GLU A 255 16.89 -16.21 7.10
#